data_AF-A0AAU3F4B6-F1
#
_entry.id   AF-A0AAU3F4B6-F1
#
_cell.length_a   1.000
_cell.length_b   1.000
_cell.length_c   1.000
_cell.angle_alpha   90.00
_cell.angle_beta   90.00
_cell.angle_gamma   90.00
#
_symmetry.space_group_name_H-M   'P 1'
#
loop_
_entity.id
_entity.type
_entity.pdbx_description
1 polymer ?
#
loop_
_entity_poly.entity_id
_entity_poly.type
_entity_poly.pdbx_seq_one_letter_code
_entity_poly.pdbx_strand_id
1 'polypeptide(L)' 'MHDHPDVQDCAKELRAALAAHGITLPSLGVDLPTFAAGYRTPPLIALGNCNLATARALVAALRKGVA' A
#
# COMPACT_ATOMS: atom_id res chain seq x y z
N MET A 1 12.51 21.67 -4.90
CA MET A 1 13.02 20.29 -4.81
C MET A 1 11.80 19.44 -4.55
N HIS A 2 11.39 18.59 -5.50
CA HIS A 2 10.10 17.91 -5.41
C HIS A 2 10.12 16.96 -4.21
N ASP A 3 9.31 17.29 -3.21
CA ASP A 3 8.93 16.47 -2.07
C ASP A 3 8.17 15.26 -2.64
N HIS A 4 8.91 14.26 -3.11
CA HIS A 4 8.32 12.96 -3.36
C HIS A 4 8.24 12.32 -1.99
N PRO A 5 7.05 12.18 -1.36
CA PRO A 5 6.95 11.41 -0.13
C PRO A 5 7.59 10.07 -0.43
N ASP A 6 8.57 9.69 0.39
CA ASP A 6 9.36 8.49 0.15
C ASP A 6 8.37 7.32 0.06
N VAL A 7 8.24 6.73 -1.14
CA VAL A 7 7.22 5.71 -1.41
C VAL A 7 7.37 4.51 -0.47
N GLN A 8 8.55 4.30 0.11
CA GLN A 8 8.77 3.31 1.16
C GLN A 8 8.07 3.71 2.45
N ASP A 9 8.09 4.99 2.80
CA ASP A 9 7.41 5.52 3.99
C ASP A 9 5.89 5.39 3.85
N CYS A 10 5.32 5.79 2.71
CA CYS A 10 3.90 5.54 2.42
C CYS A 10 3.56 4.04 2.46
N ALA A 11 4.41 3.16 1.91
CA ALA A 11 4.18 1.72 1.95
C ALA A 11 4.24 1.17 3.38
N LYS A 12 5.16 1.68 4.23
CA LYS A 12 5.26 1.29 5.65
C LYS A 12 4.04 1.76 6.43
N GLU A 13 3.61 3.00 6.24
CA GLU A 13 2.46 3.57 6.94
C GLU A 13 1.17 2.82 6.56
N LEU A 14 1.00 2.53 5.27
CA LEU A 14 -0.08 1.68 4.79
C LEU A 14 -0.02 0.27 5.41
N ARG A 15 1.17 -0.33 5.48
CA ARG A 15 1.36 -1.64 6.13
C ARG A 15 0.99 -1.62 7.61
N ALA A 16 1.36 -0.55 8.32
CA ALA A 16 1.06 -0.39 9.73
C ALA A 16 -0.45 -0.22 9.98
N ALA A 17 -1.11 0.61 9.15
CA ALA A 17 -2.56 0.78 9.21
C ALA A 17 -3.30 -0.54 8.93
N LEU A 18 -2.87 -1.29 7.91
CA LEU A 18 -3.41 -2.62 7.60
C LEU A 18 -3.20 -3.60 8.77
N ALA A 19 -2.00 -3.63 9.35
CA ALA A 19 -1.68 -4.49 10.48
C ALA A 19 -2.53 -4.16 11.72
N ALA A 20 -2.82 -2.87 11.98
CA ALA A 20 -3.71 -2.45 13.05
C ALA A 20 -5.15 -2.97 12.87
N HIS A 21 -5.57 -3.21 11.63
CA HIS A 21 -6.84 -3.85 11.29
C HIS A 21 -6.78 -5.38 11.18
N GLY A 22 -5.66 -6.01 11.56
CA GLY A 22 -5.46 -7.46 11.49
C GLY A 22 -5.22 -7.99 10.07
N ILE A 23 -4.92 -7.10 9.11
CA ILE A 23 -4.65 -7.44 7.72
C ILE A 23 -3.14 -7.54 7.52
N THR A 24 -2.65 -8.74 7.19
CA THR A 24 -1.25 -8.94 6.79
C THR A 24 -1.17 -9.14 5.28
N LEU A 25 -0.47 -8.24 4.60
CA LEU A 25 -0.14 -8.38 3.19
C LEU A 25 1.36 -8.62 3.04
N PRO A 26 1.81 -9.90 2.93
CA PRO A 26 3.22 -10.22 2.80
C PRO A 26 3.82 -9.70 1.49
N SER A 27 2.98 -9.51 0.47
CA SER A 27 3.37 -8.97 -0.83
C SER A 27 3.21 -7.45 -0.93
N LEU A 28 2.78 -6.75 0.14
CA LEU A 28 2.70 -5.29 0.13
C LEU A 28 4.11 -4.70 0.13
N GLY A 29 4.46 -4.00 -0.94
CA GLY A 29 5.77 -3.37 -1.07
C GLY A 29 5.80 -2.40 -2.24
N VAL A 30 6.92 -1.71 -2.38
CA VAL A 30 7.17 -0.81 -3.51
C VAL A 30 7.45 -1.65 -4.73
N ASP A 31 6.77 -1.36 -5.84
CA ASP A 31 7.05 -1.99 -7.12
C ASP A 31 8.42 -1.49 -7.61
N LEU A 32 9.45 -2.28 -7.35
CA LEU A 32 10.83 -2.00 -7.75
C LEU A 32 11.01 -1.73 -9.25
N PRO A 33 10.33 -2.43 -10.19
CA PRO A 33 10.46 -2.11 -11.61
C PRO A 33 9.93 -0.71 -11.93
N THR A 34 8.79 -0.30 -11.37
CA THR A 34 8.25 1.05 -11.58
C THR A 34 9.07 2.12 -10.85
N PHE A 35 9.62 1.80 -9.68
CA PHE A 35 10.55 2.67 -8.95
C PHE A 35 11.88 2.88 -9.70
N ALA A 36 12.42 1.83 -10.32
CA ALA A 36 13.67 1.86 -11.08
C ALA A 36 13.51 2.43 -12.50
N ALA A 37 12.28 2.47 -13.04
CA ALA A 37 11.99 3.00 -14.38
C ALA A 37 12.21 4.52 -14.51
N GLY A 38 12.51 5.22 -13.40
CA GLY A 38 12.76 6.67 -13.38
C GLY A 38 11.52 7.50 -13.70
N TYR A 39 11.69 8.82 -13.80
CA TYR A 39 10.67 9.90 -13.91
C TYR A 39 9.51 9.72 -14.91
N ARG A 40 9.45 8.63 -15.67
CA ARG A 40 8.42 8.34 -16.66
C ARG A 40 7.17 7.68 -16.07
N THR A 41 7.28 7.06 -14.90
CA THR A 41 6.15 6.41 -14.22
C THR A 41 6.14 6.76 -12.73
N PRO A 42 4.99 7.16 -12.16
CA PRO A 42 4.87 7.33 -10.72
C PRO A 42 5.13 5.98 -10.02
N PRO A 43 5.86 5.96 -8.90
CA PRO A 43 6.17 4.70 -8.24
C PRO A 43 4.88 4.07 -7.71
N LEU A 44 4.66 2.82 -8.09
CA LEU A 44 3.47 2.07 -7.71
C LEU A 44 3.74 1.28 -6.43
N ILE A 45 2.71 1.13 -5.60
CA ILE A 45 2.71 0.23 -4.46
C ILE A 45 2.03 -1.05 -4.91
N ALA A 46 2.77 -2.16 -4.89
CA ALA A 46 2.25 -3.47 -5.21
C ALA A 46 1.34 -3.94 -4.06
N LEU A 47 0.03 -3.83 -4.26
CA LEU A 47 -0.98 -4.50 -3.44
C LEU A 47 -1.06 -5.94 -3.94
N GLY A 48 -0.18 -6.83 -3.48
CA GLY A 48 -0.18 -8.23 -3.97
C GLY A 48 -1.49 -8.98 -3.71
N ASN A 49 -1.54 -10.28 -4.06
CA ASN A 49 -2.77 -11.08 -4.02
C ASN A 49 -3.42 -11.10 -2.61
N CYS A 50 -4.45 -10.27 -2.44
CA CYS A 50 -5.31 -10.28 -1.28
C CYS A 50 -6.26 -11.48 -1.37
N ASN A 51 -6.36 -12.28 -0.31
CA ASN A 51 -7.42 -13.27 -0.21
C ASN A 51 -8.79 -12.59 0.05
N LEU A 52 -9.90 -13.29 -0.19
CA LEU A 52 -11.26 -12.74 -0.06
C LEU A 52 -11.57 -12.21 1.36
N ALA A 53 -11.05 -12.86 2.40
CA ALA A 53 -11.25 -12.44 3.79
C ALA A 53 -10.51 -11.12 4.07
N THR A 54 -9.28 -11.01 3.61
CA THR A 54 -8.47 -9.79 3.67
C THR A 54 -9.10 -8.66 2.87
N ALA A 55 -9.60 -8.94 1.66
CA ALA A 55 -10.29 -7.96 0.84
C ALA A 55 -11.58 -7.43 1.53
N ARG A 56 -12.35 -8.30 2.18
CA ARG A 56 -13.53 -7.89 2.97
C ARG A 56 -13.15 -7.04 4.18
N ALA A 57 -12.09 -7.42 4.90
CA ALA A 57 -11.59 -6.63 6.03
C ALA A 57 -11.10 -5.25 5.58
N LEU A 58 -10.40 -5.18 4.43
CA LEU A 58 -9.95 -3.91 3.83
C LEU A 58 -11.13 -3.01 3.49
N VAL A 59 -12.16 -3.55 2.84
CA VAL A 59 -13.39 -2.81 2.51
C VAL A 59 -14.08 -2.31 3.78
N ALA A 60 -14.14 -3.12 4.83
CA ALA A 60 -14.73 -2.72 6.11
C ALA A 60 -13.92 -1.61 6.81
N ALA A 61 -12.59 -1.67 6.76
CA ALA A 61 -11.70 -0.64 7.30
C ALA A 61 -11.84 0.69 6.53
N LEU A 62 -11.81 0.64 5.19
CA LEU A 62 -12.00 1.82 4.33
C LEU A 62 -13.38 2.46 4.55
N ARG A 63 -14.44 1.65 4.71
CA ARG A 63 -15.78 2.15 5.02
C ARG A 63 -15.89 2.78 6.41
N LYS A 64 -15.08 2.36 7.38
CA LYS A 64 -15.03 2.99 8.71
C LYS A 64 -14.35 4.37 8.72
N GLY A 65 -13.45 4.63 7.76
CA GLY A 65 -12.74 5.91 7.63
C GLY A 65 -13.45 6.95 6.74
N VAL A 66 -14.46 6.55 5.97
CA VAL A 66 -15.37 7.48 5.27
C VAL A 66 -16.49 7.86 6.24
N ALA A 67 -16.25 8.87 7.06
CA ALA A 67 -17.25 9.56 7.87
C ALA A 67 -17.01 11.07 7.81
#